data_AF-A0A2U3NFT8-F1
#
_entry.id   AF-A0A2U3NFT8-F1
#
_cell.length_a   1.000
_cell.length_b   1.000
_cell.length_c   1.000
_cell.angle_alpha   90.00
_cell.angle_beta   90.00
_cell.angle_gamma   90.00
#
_symmetry.space_group_name_H-M   'P 1'
#
loop_
_entity.id
_entity.type
_entity.pdbx_description
1 polymer ?
#
loop_
_entity_poly.entity_id
_entity_poly.type
_entity_poly.pdbx_seq_one_letter_code
_entity_poly.pdbx_strand_id
1 'polypeptide(L)'
;MADLVAASGASIGSIYHHFGGKTELFLAMFEQMANAVDRRIEKTMREAGDGADPRRIFELHVRAYLAAMWENRRLARVLTSEDTPPGFEAARRGRMQAAFRHWMAVLELDRSVRGQLLRRVLVATIAESSLMVAECEDPDDVPAITDAAVEWIDRIIG
;
A
#
# COMPACT_ATOMS: atom_id res chain seq x y z
N MET A 1 -13.97 20.45 1.82
CA MET A 1 -13.96 20.74 3.27
C MET A 1 -15.37 20.94 3.82
N ALA A 2 -16.24 21.73 3.18
CA ALA A 2 -17.63 21.87 3.61
C ALA A 2 -18.38 20.51 3.66
N ASP A 3 -18.22 19.67 2.64
CA ASP A 3 -18.86 18.33 2.62
C ASP A 3 -18.30 17.37 3.67
N LEU A 4 -17.00 17.47 3.98
CA LEU A 4 -16.34 16.69 5.03
C LEU A 4 -16.87 17.05 6.43
N VAL A 5 -17.12 18.34 6.66
CA VAL A 5 -17.69 18.87 7.92
C VAL A 5 -19.14 18.43 8.08
N ALA A 6 -19.91 18.47 6.99
CA ALA A 6 -21.27 17.96 6.97
C ALA A 6 -21.34 16.44 7.24
N ALA A 7 -20.38 15.66 6.70
CA ALA A 7 -20.35 14.21 6.84
C ALA A 7 -19.75 13.70 8.17
N SER A 8 -18.79 14.43 8.76
CA SER A 8 -18.07 14.01 9.98
C SER A 8 -18.71 14.53 11.27
N GLY A 9 -19.60 15.52 11.18
CA GLY A 9 -20.12 16.24 12.36
C GLY A 9 -19.07 17.13 13.04
N ALA A 10 -17.83 17.15 12.56
CA ALA A 10 -16.76 18.01 13.06
C ALA A 10 -16.84 19.39 12.40
N SER A 11 -16.63 20.46 13.16
CA SER A 11 -16.58 21.81 12.59
C SER A 11 -15.32 22.03 11.74
N ILE A 12 -15.38 22.98 10.80
CA ILE A 12 -14.20 23.46 10.07
C ILE A 12 -13.09 23.83 11.07
N GLY A 13 -13.45 24.56 12.14
CA GLY A 13 -12.52 24.98 13.19
C GLY A 13 -11.82 23.82 13.89
N SER A 14 -12.53 22.73 14.22
CA SER A 14 -11.91 21.55 14.85
C SER A 14 -10.99 20.78 13.91
N ILE A 15 -11.27 20.73 12.60
CA ILE A 15 -10.38 20.06 11.65
C ILE A 15 -9.10 20.89 11.43
N TYR A 16 -9.22 22.21 11.32
CA TYR A 16 -8.06 23.10 11.29
C TYR A 16 -7.26 23.04 12.59
N HIS A 17 -7.91 22.93 13.74
CA HIS A 17 -7.22 22.83 15.03
C HIS A 17 -6.49 21.48 15.22
N HIS A 18 -7.06 20.37 14.76
CA HIS A 18 -6.46 19.04 14.94
C HIS A 18 -5.46 18.65 13.87
N PHE A 19 -5.67 19.06 12.62
CA PHE A 19 -4.82 18.67 11.50
C PHE A 19 -4.06 19.85 10.91
N GLY A 20 -4.57 21.08 10.96
CA GLY A 20 -3.92 22.24 10.33
C GLY A 20 -4.37 22.50 8.88
N GLY A 21 -5.04 21.53 8.24
CA GLY A 21 -5.55 21.68 6.88
C GLY A 21 -5.90 20.35 6.20
N LYS A 22 -6.32 20.43 4.92
CA LYS A 22 -6.63 19.24 4.08
C LYS A 22 -5.37 18.41 3.83
N THR A 23 -4.21 19.06 3.64
CA THR A 23 -2.91 18.39 3.41
C THR A 23 -2.54 17.49 4.58
N GLU A 24 -2.58 18.03 5.79
CA GLU A 24 -2.21 17.33 7.01
C GLU A 24 -3.22 16.24 7.36
N LEU A 25 -4.50 16.44 7.06
CA LEU A 25 -5.51 15.38 7.18
C LEU A 25 -5.18 14.20 6.26
N PHE A 26 -4.84 14.46 4.99
CA PHE A 26 -4.43 13.40 4.05
C PHE A 26 -3.16 12.68 4.49
N LEU A 27 -2.18 13.42 5.04
CA LEU A 27 -0.96 12.81 5.59
C LEU A 27 -1.27 11.93 6.81
N ALA A 28 -2.14 12.36 7.73
CA ALA A 28 -2.55 11.57 8.87
C ALA A 28 -3.33 10.31 8.44
N MET A 29 -4.21 10.43 7.44
CA MET A 29 -4.91 9.29 6.83
C MET A 29 -3.92 8.31 6.18
N PHE A 30 -2.90 8.81 5.49
CA PHE A 30 -1.86 7.97 4.90
C PHE A 30 -1.02 7.27 5.96
N GLU A 31 -0.67 7.95 7.06
CA GLU A 31 0.05 7.35 8.19
C GLU A 31 -0.79 6.28 8.90
N GLN A 32 -2.10 6.50 9.04
CA GLN A 32 -3.03 5.48 9.54
C GLN A 32 -3.02 4.23 8.65
N MET A 33 -3.07 4.41 7.32
CA MET A 33 -2.97 3.30 6.37
C MET A 33 -1.63 2.58 6.46
N ALA A 34 -0.51 3.31 6.48
CA ALA A 34 0.83 2.74 6.60
C ALA A 34 0.96 1.90 7.88
N ASN A 35 0.49 2.41 9.02
CA ASN A 35 0.49 1.68 10.28
C ASN A 35 -0.39 0.41 10.24
N ALA A 36 -1.49 0.41 9.47
CA ALA A 36 -2.32 -0.77 9.29
C ALA A 36 -1.61 -1.85 8.44
N VAL A 37 -0.93 -1.43 7.38
CA VAL A 37 -0.07 -2.29 6.56
C VAL A 37 1.04 -2.91 7.40
N ASP A 38 1.77 -2.11 8.18
CA ASP A 38 2.88 -2.58 9.01
C ASP A 38 2.40 -3.63 10.03
N ARG A 39 1.30 -3.36 10.76
CA ARG A 39 0.72 -4.33 11.70
C ARG A 39 0.31 -5.64 11.03
N ARG A 40 -0.23 -5.58 9.80
CA ARG A 40 -0.64 -6.75 9.04
C ARG A 40 0.57 -7.57 8.60
N ILE A 41 1.62 -6.92 8.10
CA ILE A 41 2.88 -7.57 7.73
C ILE A 41 3.53 -8.23 8.94
N GLU A 42 3.67 -7.51 10.05
CA GLU A 42 4.23 -8.05 11.29
C GLU A 42 3.46 -9.28 11.79
N LYS A 43 2.12 -9.25 11.72
CA LYS A 43 1.29 -10.40 12.09
C LYS A 43 1.57 -11.59 11.17
N THR A 44 1.56 -11.38 9.86
CA THR A 44 1.85 -12.44 8.87
C THR A 44 3.25 -13.03 9.06
N MET A 45 4.26 -12.21 9.34
CA MET A 45 5.63 -12.67 9.58
C MET A 45 5.74 -13.51 10.86
N ARG A 46 5.04 -13.12 11.95
CA ARG A 46 4.98 -13.92 13.17
C ARG A 46 4.30 -15.27 12.95
N GLU A 47 3.26 -15.32 12.12
CA GLU A 47 2.53 -16.55 11.80
C GLU A 47 3.32 -17.49 10.88
N ALA A 48 4.13 -16.94 9.98
CA ALA A 48 4.99 -17.73 9.09
C ALA A 48 6.13 -18.44 9.84
N GLY A 49 6.57 -17.88 10.97
CA GLY A 49 7.70 -18.39 11.74
C GLY A 49 9.05 -18.21 11.03
N ASP A 50 10.11 -18.72 11.66
CA ASP A 50 11.46 -18.62 11.12
C ASP A 50 11.72 -19.65 10.02
N GLY A 51 12.61 -19.32 9.07
CA GLY A 51 13.11 -20.26 8.07
C GLY A 51 12.39 -20.27 6.72
N ALA A 52 11.45 -19.34 6.48
CA ALA A 52 10.93 -19.10 5.14
C ALA A 52 12.05 -18.64 4.20
N ASP A 53 12.07 -19.15 2.97
CA ASP A 53 13.02 -18.67 1.97
C ASP A 53 12.72 -17.21 1.56
N PRO A 54 13.70 -16.48 0.98
CA PRO A 54 13.53 -15.08 0.68
C PRO A 54 12.39 -14.75 -0.29
N ARG A 55 12.07 -15.65 -1.23
CA ARG A 55 10.94 -15.44 -2.15
C ARG A 55 9.64 -15.54 -1.37
N ARG A 56 9.51 -16.57 -0.54
CA ARG A 56 8.34 -16.75 0.31
C ARG A 56 8.14 -15.57 1.27
N ILE A 57 9.22 -15.02 1.83
CA ILE A 57 9.15 -13.80 2.64
C ILE A 57 8.58 -12.64 1.83
N PHE A 58 9.07 -12.42 0.61
CA PHE A 58 8.58 -11.34 -0.25
C PHE A 58 7.09 -11.53 -0.64
N GLU A 59 6.67 -12.73 -1.02
CA GLU A 59 5.27 -13.05 -1.31
C GLU A 59 4.36 -12.73 -0.11
N LEU A 60 4.79 -13.11 1.10
CA LEU A 60 4.02 -12.85 2.32
C LEU A 60 3.87 -11.35 2.60
N HIS A 61 4.89 -10.54 2.30
CA HIS A 61 4.77 -9.07 2.37
C HIS A 61 3.71 -8.56 1.39
N VAL A 62 3.74 -9.01 0.14
CA VAL A 62 2.77 -8.59 -0.90
C VAL A 62 1.35 -9.00 -0.50
N ARG A 63 1.15 -10.25 -0.07
CA ARG A 63 -0.15 -10.77 0.38
C ARG A 63 -0.68 -9.99 1.58
N ALA A 64 0.18 -9.72 2.57
CA ALA A 64 -0.18 -8.94 3.75
C ALA A 64 -0.56 -7.50 3.38
N TYR A 65 0.20 -6.89 2.47
CA TYR A 65 -0.09 -5.55 1.96
C TYR A 65 -1.44 -5.48 1.24
N LEU A 66 -1.71 -6.38 0.28
CA LEU A 66 -2.98 -6.40 -0.45
C LEU A 66 -4.17 -6.70 0.48
N ALA A 67 -4.00 -7.58 1.47
CA ALA A 67 -5.02 -7.80 2.50
C ALA A 67 -5.29 -6.53 3.32
N ALA A 68 -4.25 -5.80 3.74
CA ALA A 68 -4.41 -4.54 4.47
C ALA A 68 -5.10 -3.46 3.63
N MET A 69 -4.82 -3.40 2.32
CA MET A 69 -5.48 -2.50 1.38
C MET A 69 -6.98 -2.79 1.30
N TRP A 70 -7.36 -4.06 1.23
CA TRP A 70 -8.76 -4.47 1.25
C TRP A 70 -9.46 -4.16 2.59
N GLU A 71 -8.84 -4.55 3.71
CA GLU A 71 -9.36 -4.31 5.07
C GLU A 71 -9.61 -2.81 5.32
N ASN A 72 -8.80 -1.95 4.69
CA ASN A 72 -8.89 -0.48 4.81
C ASN A 72 -9.38 0.18 3.51
N ARG A 73 -10.12 -0.53 2.64
CA ARG A 73 -10.41 -0.08 1.26
C ARG A 73 -11.03 1.32 1.14
N ARG A 74 -11.88 1.72 2.10
CA ARG A 74 -12.50 3.05 2.10
C ARG A 74 -11.44 4.15 2.23
N LEU A 75 -10.48 3.94 3.12
CA LEU A 75 -9.35 4.83 3.32
C LEU A 75 -8.42 4.79 2.10
N ALA A 76 -8.17 3.60 1.54
CA ALA A 76 -7.37 3.43 0.34
C ALA A 76 -7.94 4.24 -0.84
N ARG A 77 -9.24 4.10 -1.13
CA ARG A 77 -9.92 4.85 -2.19
C ARG A 77 -9.80 6.37 -2.05
N VAL A 78 -9.90 6.90 -0.83
CA VAL A 78 -9.71 8.34 -0.62
C VAL A 78 -8.27 8.76 -0.91
N LEU A 79 -7.30 7.97 -0.43
CA LEU A 79 -5.87 8.24 -0.60
C LEU A 79 -5.36 8.00 -2.03
N THR A 80 -6.14 7.35 -2.90
CA THR A 80 -5.81 7.12 -4.32
C THR A 80 -6.70 7.91 -5.27
N SER A 81 -7.60 8.74 -4.74
CA SER A 81 -8.51 9.57 -5.55
C SER A 81 -7.77 10.72 -6.25
N GLU A 82 -8.38 11.26 -7.30
CA GLU A 82 -7.83 12.42 -8.03
C GLU A 82 -7.87 13.72 -7.19
N ASP A 83 -8.78 13.84 -6.23
CA ASP A 83 -8.95 15.05 -5.38
C ASP A 83 -8.04 15.02 -4.14
N THR A 84 -6.74 14.95 -4.36
CA THR A 84 -5.72 15.00 -3.30
C THR A 84 -5.06 16.40 -3.19
N PRO A 85 -4.54 16.78 -2.00
CA PRO A 85 -3.83 18.04 -1.84
C PRO A 85 -2.54 18.12 -2.69
N PRO A 86 -2.11 19.32 -3.11
CA PRO A 86 -0.86 19.49 -3.84
C PRO A 86 0.33 18.83 -3.12
N GLY A 87 1.12 18.05 -3.86
CA GLY A 87 2.31 17.37 -3.35
C GLY A 87 2.04 16.07 -2.57
N PHE A 88 0.79 15.79 -2.18
CA PHE A 88 0.45 14.56 -1.44
C PHE A 88 0.77 13.31 -2.25
N GLU A 89 0.35 13.24 -3.52
CA GLU A 89 0.60 12.06 -4.37
C GLU A 89 2.09 11.77 -4.58
N ALA A 90 2.91 12.81 -4.71
CA ALA A 90 4.35 12.64 -4.84
C ALA A 90 4.95 12.07 -3.53
N ALA A 91 4.53 12.59 -2.38
CA ALA A 91 4.96 12.10 -1.07
C ALA A 91 4.50 10.65 -0.82
N ARG A 92 3.22 10.36 -1.07
CA ARG A 92 2.61 9.02 -0.96
C ARG A 92 3.37 8.00 -1.80
N ARG A 93 3.57 8.31 -3.08
CA ARG A 93 4.31 7.46 -4.02
C ARG A 93 5.75 7.24 -3.56
N GLY A 94 6.44 8.29 -3.10
CA GLY A 94 7.82 8.19 -2.60
C GLY A 94 7.95 7.24 -1.40
N ARG A 95 7.05 7.36 -0.40
CA ARG A 95 7.02 6.47 0.77
C ARG A 95 6.65 5.03 0.39
N MET A 96 5.64 4.84 -0.45
CA MET A 96 5.23 3.51 -0.92
C MET A 96 6.37 2.79 -1.66
N GLN A 97 7.05 3.49 -2.58
CA GLN A 97 8.20 2.93 -3.28
C GLN A 97 9.34 2.58 -2.33
N ALA A 98 9.57 3.37 -1.27
CA ALA A 98 10.59 3.06 -0.26
C ALA A 98 10.25 1.78 0.51
N ALA A 99 8.99 1.62 0.94
CA ALA A 99 8.52 0.41 1.60
C ALA A 99 8.68 -0.84 0.72
N PHE A 100 8.22 -0.77 -0.54
CA PHE A 100 8.34 -1.91 -1.46
C PHE A 100 9.80 -2.27 -1.75
N ARG A 101 10.68 -1.27 -1.86
CA ARG A 101 12.14 -1.50 -1.98
C ARG A 101 12.73 -2.20 -0.76
N HIS A 102 12.25 -1.86 0.44
CA HIS A 102 12.67 -2.52 1.66
C HIS A 102 12.25 -4.00 1.65
N TRP A 103 11.00 -4.31 1.31
CA TRP A 103 10.52 -5.70 1.24
C TRP A 103 11.26 -6.52 0.19
N MET A 104 11.54 -5.95 -0.99
CA MET A 104 12.31 -6.63 -2.04
C MET A 104 13.79 -6.83 -1.72
N ALA A 105 14.32 -6.25 -0.64
CA ALA A 105 15.74 -6.38 -0.31
C ALA A 105 16.16 -7.85 -0.09
N VAL A 106 15.23 -8.69 0.39
CA VAL A 106 15.42 -10.12 0.58
C VAL A 106 15.69 -10.87 -0.73
N LEU A 107 15.26 -10.33 -1.88
CA LEU A 107 15.47 -10.96 -3.19
C LEU A 107 16.90 -10.78 -3.73
N GLU A 108 17.73 -9.96 -3.08
CA GLU A 108 19.12 -9.70 -3.47
C GLU A 108 19.31 -9.32 -4.95
N LEU A 109 18.33 -8.61 -5.53
CA LEU A 109 18.37 -8.21 -6.93
C LEU A 109 19.64 -7.44 -7.27
N ASP A 110 20.32 -7.85 -8.34
CA ASP A 110 21.60 -7.28 -8.75
C ASP A 110 21.48 -5.78 -9.14
N ARG A 111 22.63 -5.10 -9.19
CA ARG A 111 22.69 -3.64 -9.44
C ARG A 111 22.76 -3.24 -10.92
N SER A 112 22.76 -4.21 -11.83
CA SER A 112 22.77 -3.93 -13.27
C SER A 112 21.53 -3.16 -13.71
N VAL A 113 21.55 -2.63 -14.94
CA VAL A 113 20.37 -2.01 -15.55
C VAL A 113 19.19 -3.00 -15.59
N ARG A 114 19.46 -4.31 -15.79
CA ARG A 114 18.44 -5.37 -15.75
C ARG A 114 17.82 -5.50 -14.36
N GLY A 115 18.64 -5.60 -13.31
CA GLY A 115 18.14 -5.68 -11.92
C GLY A 115 17.40 -4.42 -11.47
N GLN A 116 17.83 -3.25 -11.94
CA GLN A 116 17.11 -1.99 -11.73
C GLN A 116 15.75 -1.96 -12.43
N LEU A 117 15.67 -2.42 -13.69
CA LEU A 117 14.42 -2.52 -14.42
C LEU A 117 13.46 -3.51 -13.74
N LEU A 118 13.97 -4.69 -13.34
CA LEU A 118 13.21 -5.70 -12.61
C LEU A 118 12.59 -5.11 -11.33
N ARG A 119 13.38 -4.39 -10.51
CA ARG A 119 12.88 -3.71 -9.32
C ARG A 119 11.76 -2.72 -9.61
N ARG A 120 11.84 -1.98 -10.72
CA ARG A 120 10.78 -1.03 -11.13
C ARG A 120 9.51 -1.75 -11.58
N VAL A 121 9.64 -2.86 -12.30
CA VAL A 121 8.52 -3.68 -12.75
C VAL A 121 7.79 -4.30 -11.55
N LEU A 122 8.53 -4.83 -10.57
CA LEU A 122 7.94 -5.37 -9.33
C LEU A 122 7.18 -4.29 -8.54
N VAL A 123 7.77 -3.10 -8.36
CA VAL A 123 7.09 -1.97 -7.71
C VAL A 123 5.80 -1.57 -8.43
N ALA A 124 5.83 -1.51 -9.76
CA ALA A 124 4.65 -1.19 -10.55
C ALA A 124 3.57 -2.26 -10.39
N THR A 125 3.95 -3.55 -10.45
CA THR A 125 3.03 -4.68 -10.28
C THR A 125 2.31 -4.62 -8.93
N ILE A 126 3.05 -4.39 -7.84
CA ILE A 126 2.47 -4.27 -6.50
C ILE A 126 1.54 -3.05 -6.39
N ALA A 127 1.96 -1.91 -6.96
CA ALA A 127 1.18 -0.67 -6.93
C ALA A 127 -0.13 -0.79 -7.72
N GLU A 128 -0.11 -1.37 -8.92
CA GLU A 128 -1.31 -1.56 -9.74
C GLU A 128 -2.26 -2.60 -9.09
N SER A 129 -1.70 -3.68 -8.53
CA SER A 129 -2.50 -4.67 -7.81
C SER A 129 -3.21 -4.07 -6.60
N SER A 130 -2.58 -3.13 -5.89
CA SER A 130 -3.21 -2.48 -4.74
C SER A 130 -4.27 -1.46 -5.12
N LEU A 131 -4.15 -0.80 -6.28
CA LEU A 131 -5.23 0.01 -6.84
C LEU A 131 -6.44 -0.88 -7.20
N MET A 132 -6.20 -1.99 -7.89
CA MET A 132 -7.25 -2.94 -8.24
C MET A 132 -7.98 -3.49 -7.01
N VAL A 133 -7.25 -3.86 -5.95
CA VAL A 133 -7.83 -4.29 -4.67
C VAL A 133 -8.62 -3.16 -3.98
N ALA A 134 -8.11 -1.92 -4.03
CA ALA A 134 -8.81 -0.78 -3.44
C ALA A 134 -10.14 -0.50 -4.16
N GLU A 135 -10.19 -0.65 -5.48
CA GLU A 135 -11.36 -0.41 -6.32
C GLU A 135 -12.35 -1.58 -6.35
N CYS A 136 -11.88 -2.79 -6.03
CA CYS A 136 -12.67 -4.01 -5.98
C CYS A 136 -13.99 -3.84 -5.19
N GLU A 137 -15.09 -4.33 -5.77
CA GLU A 137 -16.44 -4.28 -5.17
C GLU A 137 -16.81 -5.59 -4.48
N ASP A 138 -16.42 -6.72 -5.09
CA ASP A 138 -16.70 -8.06 -4.60
C ASP A 138 -15.55 -8.58 -3.71
N PRO A 139 -15.78 -8.87 -2.41
CA PRO A 139 -14.76 -9.50 -1.57
C PRO A 139 -14.17 -10.79 -2.16
N ASP A 140 -14.94 -11.54 -2.95
CA ASP A 140 -14.52 -12.84 -3.48
C ASP A 140 -13.46 -12.72 -4.59
N ASP A 141 -13.31 -11.53 -5.18
CA ASP A 141 -12.28 -11.25 -6.19
C ASP A 141 -10.90 -10.95 -5.59
N VAL A 142 -10.85 -10.50 -4.32
CA VAL A 142 -9.59 -10.09 -3.67
C VAL A 142 -8.57 -11.22 -3.57
N PRO A 143 -8.96 -12.47 -3.19
CA PRO A 143 -8.05 -13.61 -3.27
C PRO A 143 -7.51 -13.84 -4.69
N ALA A 144 -8.37 -13.78 -5.72
CA ALA A 144 -7.95 -14.01 -7.10
C ALA A 144 -6.96 -12.95 -7.59
N ILE A 145 -7.19 -11.67 -7.28
CA ILE A 145 -6.25 -10.57 -7.58
C ILE A 145 -4.92 -10.79 -6.86
N THR A 146 -4.97 -11.16 -5.58
CA THR A 146 -3.79 -11.38 -4.75
C THR A 146 -2.96 -12.55 -5.27
N ASP A 147 -3.60 -13.67 -5.61
CA ASP A 147 -2.94 -14.86 -6.15
C ASP A 147 -2.32 -14.58 -7.52
N ALA A 148 -3.04 -13.88 -8.40
CA ALA A 148 -2.50 -13.47 -9.70
C ALA A 148 -1.31 -12.52 -9.55
N ALA A 149 -1.36 -11.54 -8.63
CA ALA A 149 -0.26 -10.62 -8.39
C ALA A 149 1.02 -11.37 -7.94
N VAL A 150 0.88 -12.35 -7.05
CA VAL A 150 1.98 -13.19 -6.59
C VAL A 150 2.52 -14.08 -7.72
N GLU A 151 1.64 -14.73 -8.48
CA GLU A 151 2.03 -15.54 -9.64
C GLU A 151 2.84 -14.75 -10.67
N TRP A 152 2.40 -13.51 -10.99
CA TRP A 152 3.13 -12.63 -11.91
C TRP A 152 4.48 -12.22 -11.34
N ILE A 153 4.55 -11.87 -10.06
CA ILE A 153 5.79 -11.53 -9.39
C ILE A 153 6.79 -12.70 -9.47
N ASP A 154 6.36 -13.92 -9.20
CA ASP A 154 7.22 -15.11 -9.25
C ASP A 154 7.76 -15.35 -10.67
N ARG A 155 6.89 -15.25 -11.68
CA ARG A 155 7.29 -15.35 -13.09
C ARG A 155 8.29 -14.27 -13.51
N ILE A 156 8.15 -13.06 -12.97
CA ILE A 156 9.03 -11.93 -13.27
C ILE A 156 10.41 -12.11 -12.62
N ILE A 157 10.48 -12.69 -11.42
CA ILE A 157 11.73 -12.95 -10.71
C ILE A 157 12.50 -14.11 -11.36
N GLY A 158 11.79 -15.12 -11.90
CA GLY A 158 12.37 -16.29 -12.55
C GLY A 158 12.77 -17.35 -11.54
#